data_AF-A0A1F9X3I3-F1
#
_entry.id   AF-A0A1F9X3I3-F1
#
_cell.length_a   1.000
_cell.length_b   1.000
_cell.length_c   1.000
_cell.angle_alpha   90.00
_cell.angle_beta   90.00
_cell.angle_gamma   90.00
#
_symmetry.space_group_name_H-M   'P 1'
#
loop_
_entity.id
_entity.type
_entity.pdbx_description
1 polymer ?
#
loop_
_entity_poly.entity_id
_entity_poly.type
_entity_poly.pdbx_seq_one_letter_code
_entity_poly.pdbx_strand_id
1 'polypeptide(L)'
;MIKSKRAGVLLALAIFFLGLVCGIILSAIPIFHGFPPGPMMMGKKQDDKMVNFMKKRLSRQLKLSEEQKAKLNEISQKHKIQMEKLASEVHPRFKTMRAKIDEDILSILTPEQKIKYEKMKKRTKKFAPRAME
;
A
#
# COMPACT_ATOMS: atom_id res chain seq x y z
N MET A 1 -23.93 -35.88 -19.67
CA MET A 1 -24.33 -36.73 -18.51
C MET A 1 -23.09 -37.42 -17.95
N ILE A 2 -22.67 -37.07 -16.73
CA ILE A 2 -21.53 -37.70 -16.08
C ILE A 2 -21.94 -39.13 -15.69
N LYS A 3 -21.32 -40.14 -16.31
CA LYS A 3 -21.77 -41.54 -16.23
C LYS A 3 -21.60 -42.22 -14.86
N SER A 4 -20.83 -41.64 -13.92
CA SER A 4 -20.68 -42.22 -12.57
C SER A 4 -20.41 -41.17 -11.49
N LYS A 5 -20.87 -41.45 -10.25
CA LYS A 5 -20.68 -40.57 -9.09
C LYS A 5 -19.20 -40.23 -8.85
N ARG A 6 -18.29 -41.18 -9.12
CA ARG A 6 -16.83 -41.00 -8.99
C ARG A 6 -16.27 -40.00 -10.01
N ALA A 7 -16.77 -40.03 -11.25
CA ALA A 7 -16.39 -39.06 -12.27
C ALA A 7 -16.89 -37.64 -11.94
N GLY A 8 -18.05 -37.53 -11.28
CA GLY A 8 -18.57 -36.24 -10.80
C GLY A 8 -17.71 -35.64 -9.68
N VAL A 9 -17.28 -36.47 -8.73
CA VAL A 9 -16.39 -36.04 -7.63
C VAL A 9 -15.01 -35.64 -8.15
N LEU A 10 -14.43 -36.39 -9.08
CA LEU A 10 -13.14 -36.05 -9.69
C LEU A 10 -13.20 -34.74 -10.48
N LEU A 11 -14.29 -34.49 -11.21
CA LEU A 11 -14.50 -33.23 -11.93
C LEU A 11 -14.63 -32.05 -10.96
N ALA A 12 -15.38 -32.21 -9.86
CA ALA A 12 -15.54 -31.17 -8.85
C ALA A 12 -14.21 -30.82 -8.15
N LEU A 13 -13.41 -31.84 -7.81
CA LEU A 13 -12.08 -31.64 -7.25
C LEU A 13 -11.15 -30.95 -8.24
N ALA A 14 -11.17 -31.33 -9.52
CA ALA A 14 -10.36 -30.68 -10.55
C ALA A 14 -10.70 -29.19 -10.69
N ILE A 15 -11.98 -28.82 -10.71
CA ILE A 15 -12.43 -27.42 -10.76
C ILE A 15 -12.00 -26.66 -9.50
N PHE A 16 -12.10 -27.30 -8.32
CA PHE A 16 -11.68 -26.70 -7.05
C PHE A 16 -10.17 -26.38 -7.03
N PHE A 17 -9.33 -27.34 -7.44
CA PHE A 17 -7.88 -27.12 -7.51
C PHE A 17 -7.51 -26.12 -8.62
N LEU A 18 -8.22 -26.12 -9.74
CA LEU A 18 -8.02 -25.12 -10.80
C LEU A 18 -8.34 -23.70 -10.30
N GLY A 19 -9.41 -23.55 -9.52
CA GLY A 19 -9.76 -22.29 -8.85
C GLY A 19 -8.70 -21.87 -7.81
N LEU A 20 -8.17 -22.81 -7.02
CA LEU A 20 -7.12 -22.56 -6.04
C LEU A 20 -5.82 -22.07 -6.71
N VAL A 21 -5.39 -22.74 -7.78
CA VAL A 21 -4.18 -22.38 -8.54
C VAL A 21 -4.36 -21.02 -9.21
N CYS A 22 -5.52 -20.75 -9.81
CA CYS A 22 -5.81 -19.45 -10.42
C CYS A 22 -5.82 -18.31 -9.39
N GLY A 23 -6.35 -18.56 -8.19
CA GLY A 23 -6.32 -17.61 -7.07
C GLY A 23 -4.90 -17.29 -6.58
N ILE A 24 -4.03 -18.30 -6.48
CA ILE A 24 -2.62 -18.10 -6.11
C ILE A 24 -1.88 -17.29 -7.18
N ILE A 25 -2.10 -17.58 -8.47
CA ILE A 25 -1.44 -16.89 -9.58
C ILE A 25 -1.90 -15.42 -9.66
N LEU A 26 -3.21 -15.14 -9.56
CA LEU A 26 -3.75 -13.77 -9.54
C LEU A 26 -3.22 -12.96 -8.35
N SER A 27 -2.96 -13.60 -7.20
CA SER A 27 -2.37 -12.95 -6.02
C SER A 27 -0.88 -12.60 -6.19
N ALA A 28 -0.18 -13.19 -7.18
CA ALA A 28 1.23 -12.93 -7.48
C ALA A 28 1.44 -11.87 -8.59
N ILE A 29 0.39 -11.52 -9.35
CA ILE A 29 0.46 -10.49 -10.41
C ILE A 29 0.84 -9.08 -9.92
N PRO A 30 0.49 -8.63 -8.70
CA PRO A 30 0.93 -7.33 -8.20
C PRO A 30 2.46 -7.22 -8.01
N ILE A 31 3.20 -8.34 -8.12
CA ILE A 31 4.67 -8.39 -7.97
C ILE A 31 5.37 -8.07 -9.31
N PHE A 32 4.72 -8.32 -10.45
CA PHE A 32 5.36 -8.19 -11.77
C PHE A 32 5.16 -6.83 -12.45
N HIS A 33 4.15 -6.05 -12.06
CA HIS A 33 3.82 -4.79 -12.73
C HIS A 33 4.25 -3.55 -11.95
N GLY A 34 5.48 -3.51 -11.42
CA GLY A 34 6.25 -2.29 -11.07
C GLY A 34 5.60 -1.23 -10.15
N PHE A 35 4.39 -1.45 -9.67
CA PHE A 35 3.68 -0.67 -8.68
C PHE A 35 3.75 -1.48 -7.40
N PRO A 36 4.48 -1.05 -6.37
CA PRO A 36 4.32 -1.69 -5.08
C PRO A 36 2.87 -1.44 -4.63
N PRO A 37 2.06 -2.48 -4.36
CA PRO A 37 0.83 -2.33 -3.59
C PRO A 37 1.26 -2.23 -2.12
N GLY A 38 2.02 -1.18 -1.82
CA GLY A 38 2.41 -0.81 -0.48
C GLY A 38 1.69 0.48 -0.15
N PRO A 39 1.20 0.66 1.09
CA PRO A 39 0.61 1.93 1.50
C PRO A 39 1.59 3.06 1.18
N MET A 40 1.10 4.15 0.59
CA MET A 40 1.88 5.36 0.36
C MET A 40 2.55 5.75 1.68
N MET A 41 3.84 5.52 1.73
CA MET A 41 4.67 5.62 2.91
C MET A 41 4.98 7.11 3.16
N MET A 42 4.05 7.87 3.72
CA MET A 42 4.31 9.25 4.14
C MET A 42 5.06 9.25 5.48
N GLY A 43 6.30 9.70 5.48
CA GLY A 43 7.07 9.91 6.70
C GLY A 43 8.45 10.45 6.41
N LYS A 44 8.98 11.34 7.25
CA LYS A 44 10.16 12.16 6.94
C LYS A 44 11.37 11.40 6.39
N LYS A 45 11.71 10.22 6.97
CA LYS A 45 12.82 9.35 6.50
C LYS A 45 12.48 8.55 5.23
N GLN A 46 11.20 8.42 4.90
CA GLN A 46 10.67 7.70 3.74
C GLN A 46 10.41 8.64 2.58
N ASP A 47 10.04 9.89 2.85
CA ASP A 47 9.95 10.97 1.86
C ASP A 47 11.32 11.15 1.18
N ASP A 48 12.40 11.16 1.97
CA ASP A 48 13.77 11.18 1.43
C ASP A 48 14.10 9.95 0.58
N LYS A 49 13.62 8.76 0.97
CA LYS A 49 13.83 7.54 0.18
C LYS A 49 13.02 7.56 -1.12
N MET A 50 11.79 8.06 -1.09
CA MET A 50 10.90 8.17 -2.24
C MET A 50 11.41 9.21 -3.23
N VAL A 51 11.81 10.38 -2.76
CA VAL A 51 12.44 11.43 -3.59
C VAL A 51 13.71 10.88 -4.24
N ASN A 52 14.57 10.20 -3.48
CA ASN A 52 15.77 9.58 -4.04
C ASN A 52 15.47 8.46 -5.04
N PHE A 53 14.44 7.65 -4.80
CA PHE A 53 13.99 6.63 -5.73
C PHE A 53 13.51 7.25 -7.05
N MET A 54 12.67 8.28 -6.97
CA MET A 54 12.19 9.01 -8.16
C MET A 54 13.36 9.63 -8.94
N LYS A 55 14.31 10.28 -8.26
CA LYS A 55 15.49 10.87 -8.91
C LYS A 55 16.33 9.82 -9.63
N LYS A 56 16.57 8.65 -9.01
CA LYS A 56 17.28 7.53 -9.64
C LYS A 56 16.53 6.99 -10.85
N ARG A 57 15.20 6.83 -10.74
CA ARG A 57 14.34 6.39 -11.83
C ARG A 57 14.37 7.36 -13.01
N LEU A 58 14.17 8.66 -12.77
CA LEU A 58 14.24 9.70 -13.79
C LEU A 58 15.62 9.75 -14.45
N SER A 59 16.69 9.71 -13.65
CA SER A 59 18.07 9.70 -14.16
C SER A 59 18.32 8.53 -15.12
N ARG A 60 17.82 7.33 -14.77
CA ARG A 60 17.99 6.12 -15.59
C ARG A 60 17.11 6.13 -16.83
N GLN A 61 15.83 6.48 -16.69
CA GLN A 61 14.87 6.42 -17.79
C GLN A 61 15.11 7.52 -18.84
N LEU A 62 15.56 8.69 -18.41
CA LEU A 62 15.84 9.83 -19.28
C LEU A 62 17.32 9.96 -19.66
N LYS A 63 18.18 9.06 -19.18
CA LYS A 63 19.64 9.07 -19.42
C LYS A 63 20.27 10.44 -19.15
N LEU A 64 19.96 11.00 -17.97
CA LEU A 64 20.42 12.35 -17.61
C LEU A 64 21.96 12.43 -17.52
N SER A 65 22.54 13.52 -18.00
CA SER A 65 23.96 13.86 -17.78
C SER A 65 24.22 14.23 -16.31
N GLU A 66 25.50 14.27 -15.89
CA GLU A 66 25.85 14.67 -14.53
C GLU A 66 25.39 16.09 -14.19
N GLU A 67 25.50 17.01 -15.14
CA GLU A 67 24.99 18.39 -15.01
C GLU A 67 23.46 18.43 -14.83
N GLN A 68 22.73 17.60 -15.58
CA GLN A 68 21.27 17.49 -15.45
C GLN A 68 20.87 16.85 -14.11
N LYS A 69 21.64 15.87 -13.61
CA LYS A 69 21.43 15.27 -12.29
C LYS A 69 21.67 16.29 -11.17
N ALA A 70 22.68 17.13 -11.30
CA ALA A 70 22.95 18.21 -10.35
C ALA A 70 21.76 19.19 -10.28
N LYS A 71 21.25 19.64 -11.44
CA LYS A 71 20.05 20.49 -11.51
C LYS A 71 18.81 19.80 -10.91
N LEU A 72 18.63 18.50 -11.16
CA LEU A 72 17.53 17.73 -10.57
C LEU A 72 17.63 17.65 -9.04
N ASN A 73 18.85 17.57 -8.49
CA ASN A 73 19.08 17.62 -7.04
C ASN A 73 18.64 18.96 -6.45
N GLU A 74 19.04 20.07 -7.07
CA GLU A 74 18.65 21.42 -6.63
C GLU A 74 17.15 21.64 -6.68
N ILE A 75 16.48 21.25 -7.78
CA ILE A 75 15.02 21.33 -7.91
C ILE A 75 14.33 20.56 -6.78
N SER A 76 14.80 19.34 -6.52
CA SER A 76 14.24 18.49 -5.45
C SER A 76 14.42 19.12 -4.07
N GLN A 77 15.59 19.69 -3.78
CA GLN A 77 15.86 20.36 -2.50
C GLN A 77 15.01 21.62 -2.32
N LYS A 78 14.88 22.44 -3.36
CA LYS A 78 14.08 23.67 -3.35
C LYS A 78 12.63 23.40 -2.93
N HIS A 79 12.03 22.32 -3.45
CA HIS A 79 10.64 21.99 -3.16
C HIS A 79 10.44 21.12 -1.90
N LYS A 80 11.50 20.50 -1.37
CA LYS A 80 11.41 19.67 -0.15
C LYS A 80 10.81 20.44 1.03
N ILE A 81 11.25 21.68 1.26
CA ILE A 81 10.77 22.51 2.38
C ILE A 81 9.26 22.79 2.25
N GLN A 82 8.79 23.10 1.04
CA GLN A 82 7.37 23.36 0.79
C GLN A 82 6.52 22.10 1.03
N MET A 83 7.01 20.94 0.60
CA MET A 83 6.35 19.65 0.84
C MET A 83 6.32 19.29 2.33
N GLU A 84 7.41 19.52 3.07
CA GLU A 84 7.44 19.29 4.52
C GLU A 84 6.44 20.18 5.26
N LYS A 85 6.33 21.45 4.86
CA LYS A 85 5.36 22.39 5.44
C LYS A 85 3.92 21.96 5.15
N LEU A 86 3.62 21.57 3.91
CA LEU A 86 2.28 21.09 3.56
C LEU A 86 1.95 19.81 4.32
N ALA A 87 2.91 18.90 4.46
CA ALA A 87 2.73 17.67 5.22
C ALA A 87 2.44 17.96 6.70
N SER A 88 3.13 18.90 7.34
CA SER A 88 2.88 19.24 8.75
C SER A 88 1.51 19.88 8.98
N GLU A 89 0.95 20.57 8.00
CA GLU A 89 -0.40 21.15 8.07
C GLU A 89 -1.51 20.12 7.83
N VAL A 90 -1.32 19.24 6.85
CA VAL A 90 -2.35 18.27 6.43
C VAL A 90 -2.37 17.04 7.34
N HIS A 91 -1.21 16.58 7.83
CA HIS A 91 -1.11 15.35 8.60
C HIS A 91 -1.98 15.34 9.87
N PRO A 92 -1.99 16.38 10.72
CA PRO A 92 -2.86 16.43 11.89
C PRO A 92 -4.34 16.39 11.52
N ARG A 93 -4.74 17.09 10.45
CA ARG A 93 -6.13 17.12 9.98
C ARG A 93 -6.59 15.73 9.54
N PHE A 94 -5.74 15.01 8.83
CA PHE A 94 -6.02 13.64 8.41
C PHE A 94 -6.12 12.69 9.63
N LYS A 95 -5.23 12.84 10.61
CA LYS A 95 -5.28 12.07 11.87
C LYS A 95 -6.60 12.29 12.62
N THR A 96 -7.05 13.55 12.74
CA THR A 96 -8.33 13.88 13.37
C THR A 96 -9.51 13.30 12.61
N MET A 97 -9.54 13.45 11.28
CA MET A 97 -10.62 12.90 10.46
C MET A 97 -10.70 11.37 10.57
N ARG A 98 -9.54 10.71 10.58
CA ARG A 98 -9.49 9.25 10.73
C ARG A 98 -9.95 8.78 12.11
N ALA A 99 -9.65 9.53 13.17
CA ALA A 99 -10.17 9.22 14.50
C ALA A 99 -11.71 9.30 14.54
N LYS A 100 -12.30 10.32 13.91
CA LYS A 100 -13.77 10.44 13.80
C LYS A 100 -14.38 9.27 13.03
N ILE A 101 -13.80 8.92 11.88
CA ILE A 101 -14.26 7.75 11.10
C ILE A 101 -14.17 6.46 11.92
N ASP A 102 -13.10 6.28 12.70
CA ASP A 102 -12.95 5.13 13.58
C ASP A 102 -14.06 5.11 14.67
N GLU A 103 -14.42 6.26 15.24
CA GLU A 103 -15.53 6.38 16.21
C GLU A 103 -16.88 6.05 15.58
N ASP A 104 -17.16 6.61 14.40
CA ASP A 104 -18.39 6.35 13.63
C ASP A 104 -18.52 4.86 13.32
N ILE A 105 -17.42 4.22 12.89
CA ILE A 105 -17.40 2.77 12.67
C ILE A 105 -17.66 2.02 13.98
N LEU A 106 -17.00 2.37 15.08
CA LEU A 106 -17.20 1.70 16.37
C LEU A 106 -18.63 1.83 16.88
N SER A 107 -19.34 2.91 16.53
CA SER A 107 -20.73 3.13 16.97
C SER A 107 -21.73 2.10 16.39
N ILE A 108 -21.44 1.54 15.21
CA ILE A 108 -22.33 0.59 14.52
C ILE A 108 -21.96 -0.88 14.74
N LEU A 109 -20.88 -1.17 15.47
CA LEU A 109 -20.38 -2.53 15.67
C LEU A 109 -20.90 -3.18 16.95
N THR A 110 -21.14 -4.49 16.89
CA THR A 110 -21.39 -5.30 18.09
C THR A 110 -20.12 -5.42 18.96
N PRO A 111 -20.23 -5.79 20.25
CA PRO A 111 -19.07 -5.99 21.12
C PRO A 111 -18.00 -6.94 20.54
N GLU A 112 -18.42 -8.06 19.93
CA GLU A 112 -17.52 -9.04 19.34
C GLU A 112 -16.82 -8.48 18.08
N GLN A 113 -17.55 -7.70 17.28
CA GLN A 113 -17.00 -7.04 16.09
C GLN A 113 -15.99 -5.96 16.46
N LYS A 114 -16.20 -5.20 17.55
CA LYS A 114 -15.23 -4.22 18.07
C LYS A 114 -13.90 -4.86 18.41
N ILE A 115 -13.90 -6.04 19.05
CA ILE A 115 -12.67 -6.78 19.38
C ILE A 115 -11.91 -7.18 18.11
N LYS A 116 -12.62 -7.65 17.08
CA LYS A 116 -12.02 -8.00 15.79
C LYS A 116 -11.46 -6.76 15.07
N TYR A 117 -12.19 -5.65 15.10
CA TYR A 117 -11.81 -4.38 14.48
C TYR A 117 -10.53 -3.81 15.12
N GLU A 118 -10.45 -3.80 16.46
CA GLU A 118 -9.23 -3.39 17.18
C GLU A 118 -8.02 -4.28 16.85
N LYS A 119 -8.23 -5.59 16.69
CA LYS A 119 -7.17 -6.51 16.26
C LYS A 119 -6.70 -6.22 14.83
N MET A 120 -7.61 -5.85 13.93
CA MET A 120 -7.27 -5.41 12.57
C MET A 120 -6.46 -4.10 12.60
N LYS A 121 -6.89 -3.11 13.38
CA LYS A 121 -6.20 -1.82 13.55
C LYS A 121 -4.78 -1.99 14.09
N LYS A 122 -4.58 -2.85 15.09
CA LYS A 122 -3.25 -3.16 15.65
C LYS A 122 -2.31 -3.83 14.63
N ARG A 123 -2.83 -4.72 13.78
CA ARG A 123 -2.06 -5.34 12.68
C ARG A 123 -1.61 -4.27 11.68
N THR A 124 -2.51 -3.38 11.28
CA THR A 124 -2.19 -2.31 10.34
C THR A 124 -1.21 -1.28 10.93
N LYS A 125 -1.34 -0.92 12.23
CA LYS A 125 -0.36 -0.04 12.92
C LYS A 125 1.05 -0.61 12.91
N LYS A 126 1.22 -1.93 13.02
CA LYS A 126 2.54 -2.59 12.94
C LYS A 126 3.22 -2.39 11.58
N PHE A 127 2.45 -2.10 10.52
CA PHE A 127 2.94 -1.81 9.18
C PHE A 127 2.76 -0.34 8.76
N ALA A 128 2.16 0.48 9.62
CA ALA A 128 2.02 1.91 9.38
C ALA A 128 3.36 2.60 9.70
N PRO A 129 3.85 3.49 8.82
CA PRO A 129 5.06 4.24 9.12
C PRO A 129 4.85 5.09 10.38
N ARG A 130 5.88 5.13 11.25
CA ARG A 130 5.96 5.91 12.51
C ARG A 130 5.71 7.42 12.38
N ALA A 131 5.44 7.91 11.17
CA ALA A 131 5.08 9.29 10.93
C ALA A 131 3.58 9.57 11.14
N MET A 132 2.76 8.56 11.48
CA MET A 132 1.36 8.74 11.85
C MET A 132 1.07 8.69 13.35
N GLU A 133 2.09 8.49 14.19
CA GLU A 133 1.98 8.56 15.65
C GLU A 133 2.34 9.97 16.13
#